data_AF-A0A2M7R6Q2-F1
#
_entry.id   AF-A0A2M7R6Q2-F1
#
_cell.length_a   1.000
_cell.length_b   1.000
_cell.length_c   1.000
_cell.angle_alpha   90.00
_cell.angle_beta   90.00
_cell.angle_gamma   90.00
#
_symmetry.space_group_name_H-M   'P 1'
#
loop_
_entity.id
_entity.type
_entity.pdbx_description
1 polymer ?
#
loop_
_entity_poly.entity_id
_entity_poly.type
_entity_poly.pdbx_seq_one_letter_code
_entity_poly.pdbx_strand_id
1 'polypeptide(L)'
;MKKVICFDLEGPLSPMDYAYEVMKFIPAGDRVFEVISRYDDILTLEQRANYESGDTLKLIVPFLKCGAFKVLPSEARQVLICGNSEEADFKKISDRAILVNGAKELISRLRQGGWQVFIISTSYEHHALRIARRLGVSRANVFCTKFPLGLYRKEIDERSLLIVDSARDFIASDLWIKNLSSGKKDKEIKEFLDEFFWGEVTSDTEIKKSFGDIRVMGGARKVEALKKIAERSGVLLENLAAVGDSITDFKMLQAVDGAGGLAIVFNGNEYALPYGTVGLATTNIMDLRKILDAWKRGGREAVKVVIRKTKPVMAGPYYHWLVGKTQQELSEILKIHKKFRKMVRKEAAKLG
;
A
#
# COMPACT_ATOMS: atom_id res chain seq x y z
N MET A 1 5.66 2.99 30.23
CA MET A 1 6.35 2.68 28.95
C MET A 1 5.57 3.31 27.81
N LYS A 2 6.17 4.23 27.03
CA LYS A 2 5.51 4.84 25.87
C LYS A 2 5.18 3.74 24.86
N LYS A 3 3.94 3.69 24.38
CA LYS A 3 3.50 2.66 23.42
C LYS A 3 3.30 3.30 22.06
N VAL A 4 4.03 2.79 21.08
CA VAL A 4 4.05 3.29 19.71
C VAL A 4 3.46 2.21 18.81
N ILE A 5 2.59 2.63 17.90
CA ILE A 5 2.06 1.76 16.86
C ILE A 5 2.13 2.46 15.50
N CYS A 6 2.68 1.74 14.52
CA CYS A 6 2.79 2.18 13.14
C CYS A 6 1.85 1.35 12.28
N PHE A 7 1.02 2.00 11.49
CA PHE A 7 0.15 1.34 10.52
C PHE A 7 0.62 1.64 9.11
N ASP A 8 0.62 0.62 8.25
CA ASP A 8 0.38 0.89 6.84
C ASP A 8 -1.04 1.44 6.64
N LEU A 9 -1.23 2.22 5.58
CA LEU A 9 -2.51 2.86 5.30
C LEU A 9 -3.44 1.95 4.49
N GLU A 10 -2.97 1.39 3.39
CA GLU A 10 -3.80 0.67 2.42
C GLU A 10 -3.86 -0.81 2.77
N GLY A 11 -5.05 -1.32 3.06
CA GLY A 11 -5.26 -2.62 3.68
C GLY A 11 -5.72 -2.47 5.13
N PRO A 12 -4.87 -2.03 6.08
CA PRO A 12 -5.25 -1.89 7.48
C PRO A 12 -6.24 -0.75 7.76
N LEU A 13 -5.99 0.47 7.25
CA LEU A 13 -6.79 1.64 7.61
C LEU A 13 -7.82 2.04 6.55
N SER A 14 -7.51 1.81 5.28
CA SER A 14 -8.42 1.96 4.14
C SER A 14 -8.21 0.79 3.19
N PRO A 15 -9.25 0.08 2.73
CA PRO A 15 -9.07 -1.04 1.81
C PRO A 15 -8.88 -0.62 0.34
N MET A 16 -9.02 0.68 0.04
CA MET A 16 -8.82 1.23 -1.30
C MET A 16 -7.33 1.15 -1.68
N ASP A 17 -7.07 0.73 -2.91
CA ASP A 17 -5.76 0.84 -3.54
C ASP A 17 -5.74 2.16 -4.32
N TYR A 18 -5.13 3.20 -3.76
CA TYR A 18 -5.21 4.54 -4.34
C TYR A 18 -4.56 4.59 -5.72
N ALA A 19 -3.42 3.89 -5.89
CA ALA A 19 -2.67 3.88 -7.13
C ALA A 19 -3.52 3.26 -8.27
N TYR A 20 -4.22 2.15 -7.98
CA TYR A 20 -5.16 1.54 -8.90
C TYR A 20 -6.33 2.46 -9.26
N GLU A 21 -6.96 3.09 -8.27
CA GLU A 21 -8.12 3.97 -8.52
C GLU A 21 -7.77 5.20 -9.34
N VAL A 22 -6.58 5.78 -9.15
CA VAL A 22 -6.09 6.91 -9.95
C VAL A 22 -5.84 6.48 -11.40
N MET A 23 -5.28 5.29 -11.62
CA MET A 23 -5.01 4.80 -12.96
C MET A 23 -6.29 4.56 -13.78
N LYS A 24 -7.44 4.29 -13.15
CA LYS A 24 -8.72 4.11 -13.87
C LYS A 24 -9.18 5.34 -14.65
N PHE A 25 -8.65 6.52 -14.34
CA PHE A 25 -8.93 7.73 -15.10
C PHE A 25 -8.24 7.75 -16.48
N ILE A 26 -7.30 6.83 -16.71
CA ILE A 26 -6.61 6.65 -17.99
C ILE A 26 -7.31 5.53 -18.80
N PRO A 27 -7.42 5.64 -20.14
CA PRO A 27 -7.83 4.56 -21.02
C PRO A 27 -7.07 3.25 -20.76
N ALA A 28 -7.83 2.19 -20.45
CA ALA A 28 -7.31 0.88 -20.03
C ALA A 28 -6.35 0.90 -18.83
N GLY A 29 -6.36 1.97 -18.03
CA GLY A 29 -5.40 2.16 -16.95
C GLY A 29 -5.54 1.15 -15.80
N ASP A 30 -6.71 0.53 -15.64
CA ASP A 30 -6.90 -0.62 -14.75
C ASP A 30 -6.01 -1.81 -15.15
N ARG A 31 -6.01 -2.17 -16.44
CA ARG A 31 -5.18 -3.24 -16.99
C ARG A 31 -3.70 -2.90 -16.94
N VAL A 32 -3.37 -1.66 -17.30
CA VAL A 32 -1.99 -1.16 -17.28
C VAL A 32 -1.43 -1.19 -15.87
N PHE A 33 -2.21 -0.75 -14.88
CA PHE A 33 -1.81 -0.82 -13.47
C PHE A 33 -1.56 -2.26 -13.03
N GLU A 34 -2.42 -3.21 -13.36
CA GLU A 34 -2.25 -4.61 -12.96
C GLU A 34 -0.93 -5.20 -13.50
N VAL A 35 -0.56 -4.88 -14.75
CA VAL A 35 0.71 -5.30 -15.34
C VAL A 35 1.90 -4.61 -14.67
N ILE A 36 1.85 -3.29 -14.45
CA ILE A 36 2.92 -2.55 -13.77
C ILE A 36 3.10 -3.03 -12.32
N SER A 37 2.00 -3.30 -11.62
CA SER A 37 2.04 -3.86 -10.26
C SER A 37 2.67 -5.25 -10.24
N ARG A 38 2.42 -6.09 -11.27
CA ARG A 38 3.08 -7.39 -11.39
C ARG A 38 4.58 -7.22 -11.65
N TYR A 39 4.95 -6.23 -12.47
CA TYR A 39 6.36 -5.91 -12.72
C TYR A 39 7.08 -5.42 -11.45
N ASP A 40 6.45 -4.59 -10.62
CA ASP A 40 7.00 -4.21 -9.29
C ASP A 40 7.27 -5.43 -8.39
N ASP A 41 6.35 -6.41 -8.38
CA ASP A 41 6.54 -7.67 -7.65
C ASP A 41 7.75 -8.45 -8.21
N ILE A 42 7.88 -8.57 -9.54
CA ILE A 42 9.00 -9.26 -10.20
C ILE A 42 10.33 -8.62 -9.80
N LEU A 43 10.45 -7.30 -9.95
CA LEU A 43 11.67 -6.56 -9.60
C LEU A 43 12.03 -6.66 -8.11
N THR A 44 11.01 -6.67 -7.26
CA THR A 44 11.17 -6.85 -5.81
C THR A 44 11.72 -8.24 -5.48
N LEU A 45 11.16 -9.28 -6.10
CA LEU A 45 11.55 -10.67 -5.85
C LEU A 45 12.96 -10.98 -6.38
N GLU A 46 13.36 -10.35 -7.49
CA GLU A 46 14.73 -10.40 -8.02
C GLU A 46 15.73 -9.56 -7.23
N GLN A 47 15.26 -8.78 -6.24
CA GLN A 47 16.08 -7.87 -5.43
C GLN A 47 16.93 -6.93 -6.30
N ARG A 48 16.33 -6.38 -7.36
CA ARG A 48 17.03 -5.48 -8.27
C ARG A 48 17.72 -4.36 -7.50
N ALA A 49 19.00 -4.15 -7.80
CA ALA A 49 19.79 -3.11 -7.13
C ALA A 49 19.11 -1.73 -7.29
N ASN A 50 19.03 -0.99 -6.18
CA ASN A 50 18.40 0.33 -6.09
C ASN A 50 16.88 0.38 -6.40
N TYR A 51 16.18 -0.76 -6.34
CA TYR A 51 14.72 -0.83 -6.47
C TYR A 51 14.05 -1.19 -5.14
N GLU A 52 12.88 -0.60 -4.85
CA GLU A 52 12.12 -0.91 -3.62
C GLU A 52 10.71 -1.38 -3.94
N SER A 53 10.17 -2.28 -3.10
CA SER A 53 8.77 -2.69 -3.19
C SER A 53 7.83 -1.50 -3.00
N GLY A 54 6.82 -1.40 -3.88
CA GLY A 54 5.89 -0.29 -3.93
C GLY A 54 6.31 0.85 -4.86
N ASP A 55 7.48 0.76 -5.52
CA ASP A 55 7.88 1.71 -6.56
C ASP A 55 6.90 1.73 -7.76
N THR A 56 5.89 0.86 -7.81
CA THR A 56 4.68 0.98 -8.65
C THR A 56 4.18 2.43 -8.76
N LEU A 57 4.14 3.19 -7.66
CA LEU A 57 3.71 4.60 -7.71
C LEU A 57 4.64 5.47 -8.56
N LYS A 58 5.96 5.23 -8.50
CA LYS A 58 6.92 5.87 -9.41
C LYS A 58 6.70 5.39 -10.85
N LEU A 59 6.46 4.10 -11.05
CA LEU A 59 6.27 3.49 -12.37
C LEU A 59 5.02 3.98 -13.10
N ILE A 60 3.96 4.34 -12.39
CA ILE A 60 2.73 4.84 -13.03
C ILE A 60 2.83 6.31 -13.45
N VAL A 61 3.84 7.05 -13.02
CA VAL A 61 3.92 8.50 -13.24
C VAL A 61 4.00 8.91 -14.70
N PRO A 62 4.75 8.23 -15.58
CA PRO A 62 4.71 8.53 -17.02
C PRO A 62 3.27 8.49 -17.56
N PHE A 63 2.49 7.49 -17.16
CA PHE A 63 1.08 7.35 -17.55
C PHE A 63 0.17 8.39 -16.93
N LEU A 64 0.37 8.74 -15.65
CA LEU A 64 -0.40 9.81 -15.00
C LEU A 64 -0.11 11.19 -15.58
N LYS A 65 1.12 11.39 -16.06
CA LYS A 65 1.56 12.66 -16.65
C LYS A 65 1.05 12.77 -18.09
N CYS A 66 1.23 11.73 -18.90
CA CYS A 66 0.97 11.74 -20.34
C CYS A 66 -0.43 11.21 -20.72
N GLY A 67 -1.15 10.60 -19.78
CA GLY A 67 -2.42 9.94 -20.07
C GLY A 67 -3.51 10.95 -20.43
N ALA A 68 -4.14 10.76 -21.58
CA ALA A 68 -5.39 11.43 -21.92
C ALA A 68 -6.48 10.98 -20.93
N PHE A 69 -6.80 11.82 -19.94
CA PHE A 69 -7.81 11.49 -18.94
C PHE A 69 -9.18 11.30 -19.60
N LYS A 70 -9.89 10.22 -19.23
CA LYS A 70 -11.29 10.02 -19.64
C LYS A 70 -12.15 11.15 -19.07
N VAL A 71 -12.76 11.93 -19.95
CA VAL A 71 -13.83 12.85 -19.56
C VAL A 71 -15.01 12.02 -19.02
N LEU A 72 -15.41 12.27 -17.77
CA LEU A 72 -16.62 11.67 -17.19
C LEU A 72 -17.86 12.16 -17.97
N PRO A 73 -18.85 11.31 -18.26
CA PRO A 73 -20.07 11.76 -18.92
C PRO A 73 -20.96 12.48 -17.89
N SER A 74 -20.79 13.80 -17.79
CA SER A 74 -21.85 14.72 -17.42
C SER A 74 -21.50 16.11 -17.95
N GLU A 75 -22.15 16.46 -19.06
CA GLU A 75 -22.44 17.82 -19.51
C GLU A 75 -21.23 18.75 -19.75
N ALA A 76 -20.82 18.78 -21.02
CA ALA A 76 -20.23 19.93 -21.71
C ALA A 76 -19.16 20.75 -20.94
N ARG A 77 -17.89 20.33 -21.06
CA ARG A 77 -16.78 21.25 -21.37
C ARG A 77 -15.51 20.49 -21.74
N GLN A 78 -15.08 20.74 -22.98
CA GLN A 78 -13.70 20.97 -23.41
C GLN A 78 -12.65 19.92 -23.04
N VAL A 79 -12.20 19.21 -24.08
CA VAL A 79 -10.87 18.60 -24.26
C VAL A 79 -9.94 18.80 -23.05
N LEU A 80 -9.72 17.75 -22.27
CA LEU A 80 -8.75 17.75 -21.17
C LEU A 80 -7.34 17.69 -21.77
N ILE A 81 -6.87 18.83 -22.29
CA ILE A 81 -5.44 19.14 -22.35
C ILE A 81 -5.14 19.87 -21.04
N CYS A 82 -4.33 19.23 -20.20
CA CYS A 82 -3.63 19.75 -19.02
C CYS A 82 -4.24 21.03 -18.40
N GLY A 83 -5.21 20.89 -17.50
CA GLY A 83 -5.87 22.00 -16.80
C GLY A 83 -6.26 21.69 -15.36
N ASN A 84 -6.47 22.74 -14.54
CA ASN A 84 -6.71 22.75 -13.08
C ASN A 84 -7.77 21.76 -12.48
N SER A 85 -8.46 20.97 -13.28
CA SER A 85 -9.50 20.00 -12.88
C SER A 85 -8.98 18.68 -12.30
N GLU A 86 -7.78 18.21 -12.69
CA GLU A 86 -7.25 16.90 -12.26
C GLU A 86 -6.93 16.80 -10.77
N GLU A 87 -6.41 17.88 -10.16
CA GLU A 87 -6.19 17.93 -8.71
C GLU A 87 -7.49 17.81 -7.92
N ALA A 88 -8.59 18.34 -8.46
CA ALA A 88 -9.89 18.22 -7.84
C ALA A 88 -10.38 16.75 -7.93
N ASP A 89 -10.08 16.04 -9.01
CA ASP A 89 -10.50 14.65 -9.20
C ASP A 89 -9.66 13.67 -8.37
N PHE A 90 -8.34 13.82 -8.27
CA PHE A 90 -7.51 13.02 -7.35
C PHE A 90 -7.87 13.26 -5.87
N LYS A 91 -8.21 14.50 -5.51
CA LYS A 91 -8.72 14.81 -4.17
C LYS A 91 -10.09 14.15 -3.94
N LYS A 92 -10.98 14.11 -4.95
CA LYS A 92 -12.28 13.40 -4.84
C LYS A 92 -12.11 11.90 -4.60
N ILE A 93 -11.14 11.22 -5.22
CA ILE A 93 -10.85 9.79 -4.93
C ILE A 93 -10.55 9.61 -3.44
N SER A 94 -9.66 10.45 -2.90
CA SER A 94 -9.27 10.42 -1.50
C SER A 94 -10.42 10.73 -0.53
N ASP A 95 -11.41 11.50 -0.99
CA ASP A 95 -12.61 11.86 -0.24
C ASP A 95 -13.60 10.69 -0.16
N ARG A 96 -13.72 9.92 -1.25
CA ARG A 96 -14.57 8.73 -1.36
C ARG A 96 -13.95 7.47 -0.75
N ALA A 97 -12.63 7.47 -0.53
CA ALA A 97 -11.94 6.34 0.08
C ALA A 97 -12.63 5.89 1.38
N ILE A 98 -12.98 4.62 1.48
CA ILE A 98 -13.65 4.08 2.67
C ILE A 98 -12.59 3.76 3.72
N LEU A 99 -12.95 3.87 4.99
CA LEU A 99 -12.11 3.40 6.09
C LEU A 99 -12.49 1.97 6.42
N VAL A 100 -11.53 1.13 6.79
CA VAL A 100 -11.82 -0.19 7.33
C VAL A 100 -12.75 -0.05 8.53
N ASN A 101 -13.75 -0.93 8.62
CA ASN A 101 -14.72 -0.89 9.72
C ASN A 101 -13.99 -0.88 11.07
N GLY A 102 -14.38 0.04 11.95
CA GLY A 102 -13.75 0.24 13.25
C GLY A 102 -12.44 1.05 13.26
N ALA A 103 -11.88 1.45 12.12
CA ALA A 103 -10.57 2.14 12.08
C ALA A 103 -10.58 3.47 12.86
N LYS A 104 -11.57 4.32 12.64
CA LYS A 104 -11.70 5.61 13.34
C LYS A 104 -11.81 5.40 14.86
N GLU A 105 -12.60 4.41 15.27
CA GLU A 105 -12.81 4.09 16.68
C GLU A 105 -11.53 3.54 17.31
N LEU A 106 -10.85 2.60 16.66
CA LEU A 106 -9.59 2.01 17.15
C LEU A 106 -8.55 3.10 17.39
N ILE A 107 -8.31 3.96 16.39
CA ILE A 107 -7.33 5.03 16.46
C ILE A 107 -7.68 6.02 17.57
N SER A 108 -8.96 6.39 17.71
CA SER A 108 -9.43 7.23 18.81
C SER A 108 -9.13 6.61 20.17
N ARG A 109 -9.49 5.34 20.38
CA ARG A 109 -9.27 4.65 21.65
C ARG A 109 -7.79 4.42 21.96
N LEU A 110 -6.96 4.17 20.95
CA LEU A 110 -5.50 4.07 21.13
C LEU A 110 -4.93 5.39 21.63
N ARG A 111 -5.28 6.50 20.99
CA ARG A 111 -4.82 7.85 21.40
C ARG A 111 -5.30 8.21 22.82
N GLN A 112 -6.57 7.95 23.15
CA GLN A 112 -7.09 8.12 24.51
C GLN A 112 -6.35 7.27 25.54
N GLY A 113 -5.91 6.06 25.14
CA GLY A 113 -5.10 5.16 25.96
C GLY A 113 -3.61 5.52 26.05
N GLY A 114 -3.20 6.69 25.54
CA GLY A 114 -1.82 7.18 25.59
C GLY A 114 -0.88 6.61 24.53
N TRP A 115 -1.40 5.96 23.49
CA TRP A 115 -0.58 5.47 22.38
C TRP A 115 -0.19 6.59 21.43
N GLN A 116 1.05 6.55 20.96
CA GLN A 116 1.46 7.32 19.79
C GLN A 116 1.18 6.51 18.54
N VAL A 117 0.32 7.06 17.67
CA VAL A 117 -0.11 6.42 16.44
C VAL A 117 0.57 7.10 15.25
N PHE A 118 1.18 6.29 14.40
CA PHE A 118 1.85 6.71 13.17
C PHE A 118 1.30 5.96 11.96
N ILE A 119 1.41 6.59 10.79
CA ILE A 119 1.08 6.00 9.49
C ILE A 119 2.35 6.03 8.64
N ILE A 120 2.70 4.89 8.04
CA ILE A 120 3.83 4.75 7.12
C ILE A 120 3.28 4.10 5.84
N SER A 121 3.07 4.90 4.79
CA SER A 121 2.27 4.52 3.62
C SER A 121 3.03 4.75 2.33
N THR A 122 2.93 3.84 1.37
CA THR A 122 3.44 4.07 0.02
C THR A 122 2.68 5.18 -0.71
N SER A 123 1.40 5.41 -0.41
CA SER A 123 0.54 6.36 -1.13
C SER A 123 1.10 7.78 -1.16
N TYR A 124 0.66 8.55 -2.16
CA TYR A 124 1.01 9.96 -2.28
C TYR A 124 0.53 10.80 -1.10
N GLU A 125 1.31 11.83 -0.79
CA GLU A 125 1.13 12.67 0.40
C GLU A 125 -0.29 13.22 0.55
N HIS A 126 -0.92 13.73 -0.50
CA HIS A 126 -2.26 14.31 -0.40
C HIS A 126 -3.30 13.25 0.02
N HIS A 127 -3.20 12.03 -0.52
CA HIS A 127 -4.07 10.92 -0.16
C HIS A 127 -3.82 10.50 1.29
N ALA A 128 -2.56 10.21 1.62
CA ALA A 128 -2.17 9.74 2.95
C ALA A 128 -2.61 10.71 4.06
N LEU A 129 -2.40 12.01 3.85
CA LEU A 129 -2.79 13.04 4.80
C LEU A 129 -4.29 13.26 4.87
N ARG A 130 -5.03 13.05 3.77
CA ARG A 130 -6.50 13.13 3.77
C ARG A 130 -7.11 12.01 4.64
N ILE A 131 -6.62 10.78 4.48
CA ILE A 131 -7.06 9.64 5.29
C ILE A 131 -6.64 9.81 6.75
N ALA A 132 -5.39 10.20 7.01
CA ALA A 132 -4.89 10.47 8.36
C ALA A 132 -5.75 11.49 9.10
N ARG A 133 -6.13 12.59 8.44
CA ARG A 133 -7.02 13.60 9.02
C ARG A 133 -8.38 13.04 9.40
N ARG A 134 -8.98 12.18 8.56
CA ARG A 134 -10.29 11.53 8.85
C ARG A 134 -10.22 10.57 10.04
N LEU A 135 -9.05 9.98 10.28
CA LEU A 135 -8.75 9.14 11.45
C LEU A 135 -8.33 9.95 12.69
N GLY A 136 -8.13 11.26 12.56
CA GLY A 136 -7.63 12.11 13.65
C GLY A 136 -6.15 11.91 13.96
N VAL A 137 -5.35 11.45 12.99
CA VAL A 137 -3.88 11.33 13.10
C VAL A 137 -3.24 12.64 12.60
N SER A 138 -2.32 13.19 13.39
CA SER A 138 -1.60 14.42 13.03
C SER A 138 -0.75 14.23 11.76
N ARG A 139 -0.68 15.26 10.91
CA ARG A 139 0.20 15.28 9.73
C ARG A 139 1.66 14.97 10.08
N ALA A 140 2.11 15.40 11.26
CA ALA A 140 3.46 15.14 11.75
C ALA A 140 3.73 13.65 12.01
N ASN A 141 2.70 12.81 12.10
CA ASN A 141 2.81 11.37 12.34
C ASN A 141 2.61 10.54 11.07
N VAL A 142 2.65 11.16 9.89
CA VAL A 142 2.45 10.49 8.60
C VAL A 142 3.74 10.53 7.79
N PHE A 143 4.26 9.35 7.47
CA PHE A 143 5.38 9.14 6.57
C PHE A 143 4.83 8.56 5.27
N CYS A 144 5.06 9.23 4.15
CA CYS A 144 4.44 8.89 2.88
C CYS A 144 5.29 9.31 1.68
N THR A 145 4.88 8.91 0.49
CA THR A 145 5.54 9.34 -0.75
C THR A 145 5.24 10.81 -1.01
N LYS A 146 6.29 11.62 -1.04
CA LYS A 146 6.18 13.01 -1.46
C LYS A 146 5.95 13.04 -2.97
N PHE A 147 4.83 13.63 -3.37
CA PHE A 147 4.52 13.82 -4.78
C PHE A 147 3.98 15.24 -4.99
N PRO A 148 4.79 16.13 -5.57
CA PRO A 148 4.38 17.49 -5.84
C PRO A 148 3.53 17.52 -7.12
N LEU A 149 2.24 17.22 -6.99
CA LEU A 149 1.26 17.27 -8.09
C LEU A 149 1.35 18.55 -8.92
N GLY A 150 1.69 19.68 -8.30
CA GLY A 150 1.83 20.97 -8.96
C GLY A 150 3.08 21.15 -9.85
N LEU A 151 4.10 20.30 -9.75
CA LEU A 151 5.37 20.50 -10.46
C LEU A 151 5.41 19.89 -11.87
N TYR A 152 4.43 19.07 -12.25
CA TYR A 152 4.42 18.36 -13.54
C TYR A 152 3.44 18.95 -14.57
N ARG A 153 2.91 20.15 -14.29
CA ARG A 153 1.99 20.92 -15.16
C ARG A 153 2.62 21.50 -16.43
N LYS A 154 3.78 21.00 -16.88
CA LYS A 154 4.38 21.49 -18.12
C LYS A 154 3.75 20.77 -19.31
N GLU A 155 3.62 21.49 -20.42
CA GLU A 155 3.27 20.90 -21.72
C GLU A 155 4.25 19.77 -22.01
N ILE A 156 3.70 18.57 -22.17
CA ILE A 156 4.44 17.38 -22.54
C ILE A 156 4.58 17.40 -24.05
N ASP A 157 5.79 17.18 -24.56
CA ASP A 157 5.98 17.13 -26.01
C ASP A 157 5.26 15.94 -26.68
N GLU A 158 4.91 16.08 -27.96
CA GLU A 158 4.16 15.06 -28.71
C GLU A 158 4.88 13.70 -28.76
N ARG A 159 6.22 13.70 -28.71
CA ARG A 159 7.02 12.48 -28.73
C ARG A 159 6.88 11.71 -27.43
N SER A 160 6.95 12.38 -26.29
CA SER A 160 6.70 11.84 -24.96
C SER A 160 5.30 11.21 -24.87
N LEU A 161 4.28 11.89 -25.41
CA LEU A 161 2.91 11.36 -25.47
C LEU A 161 2.85 10.06 -26.27
N LEU A 162 3.44 10.05 -27.48
CA LEU A 162 3.43 8.88 -28.36
C LEU A 162 4.10 7.65 -27.70
N ILE A 163 5.25 7.85 -27.06
CA ILE A 163 5.98 6.77 -26.36
C ILE A 163 5.08 6.15 -25.28
N VAL A 164 4.46 6.98 -24.44
CA VAL A 164 3.61 6.48 -23.34
C VAL A 164 2.32 5.86 -23.85
N ASP A 165 1.69 6.41 -24.88
CA ASP A 165 0.46 5.85 -25.46
C ASP A 165 0.69 4.52 -26.16
N SER A 166 1.77 4.39 -26.94
CA SER A 166 2.17 3.12 -27.55
C SER A 166 2.42 2.05 -26.49
N ALA A 167 3.12 2.39 -25.41
CA ALA A 167 3.35 1.47 -24.30
C ALA A 167 2.04 1.10 -23.58
N ARG A 168 1.18 2.09 -23.31
CA ARG A 168 -0.14 1.89 -22.67
C ARG A 168 -0.98 0.89 -23.46
N ASP A 169 -1.07 1.08 -24.77
CA ASP A 169 -1.87 0.22 -25.64
C ASP A 169 -1.30 -1.20 -25.68
N PHE A 170 0.00 -1.36 -25.91
CA PHE A 170 0.65 -2.68 -25.91
C PHE A 170 0.50 -3.42 -24.58
N ILE A 171 0.69 -2.73 -23.45
CA ILE A 171 0.47 -3.31 -22.13
C ILE A 171 -0.97 -3.85 -22.01
N ALA A 172 -1.95 -3.04 -22.43
CA ALA A 172 -3.36 -3.37 -22.28
C ALA A 172 -3.85 -4.47 -23.24
N SER A 173 -3.27 -4.60 -24.44
CA SER A 173 -3.66 -5.59 -25.44
C SER A 173 -2.86 -6.89 -25.37
N ASP A 174 -1.55 -6.82 -25.16
CA ASP A 174 -0.64 -7.95 -25.39
C ASP A 174 -0.08 -8.55 -24.09
N LEU A 175 0.15 -7.72 -23.07
CA LEU A 175 0.72 -8.17 -21.81
C LEU A 175 -0.33 -8.52 -20.76
N TRP A 176 -1.45 -7.80 -20.74
CA TRP A 176 -2.48 -8.01 -19.74
C TRP A 176 -3.22 -9.33 -19.95
N ILE A 177 -3.34 -10.11 -18.87
CA ILE A 177 -4.17 -11.31 -18.79
C ILE A 177 -4.93 -11.32 -17.47
N LYS A 178 -6.09 -12.00 -17.42
CA LYS A 178 -6.93 -12.05 -16.21
C LYS A 178 -6.24 -12.62 -14.96
N ASN A 179 -5.19 -13.43 -15.12
CA ASN A 179 -4.46 -14.04 -14.01
C ASN A 179 -2.95 -13.82 -14.13
N LEU A 180 -2.51 -12.57 -13.96
CA LEU A 180 -1.09 -12.19 -13.94
C LEU A 180 -0.30 -12.91 -12.85
N SER A 181 -0.93 -13.22 -11.71
CA SER A 181 -0.28 -13.96 -10.60
C SER A 181 0.15 -15.39 -10.95
N SER A 182 -0.29 -15.93 -12.10
CA SER A 182 0.18 -17.23 -12.60
C SER A 182 1.62 -17.23 -13.09
N GLY A 183 2.21 -16.05 -13.30
CA GLY A 183 3.58 -15.90 -13.81
C GLY A 183 3.76 -16.14 -15.32
N LYS A 184 2.69 -16.50 -16.05
CA LYS A 184 2.76 -16.87 -17.47
C LYS A 184 3.31 -15.78 -18.40
N LYS A 185 3.11 -14.51 -18.02
CA LYS A 185 3.54 -13.33 -18.78
C LYS A 185 4.77 -12.65 -18.16
N ASP A 186 5.33 -13.17 -17.07
CA ASP A 186 6.36 -12.46 -16.30
C ASP A 186 7.59 -12.11 -17.13
N LYS A 187 8.05 -13.03 -17.99
CA LYS A 187 9.19 -12.80 -18.88
C LYS A 187 8.91 -11.65 -19.87
N GLU A 188 7.79 -11.74 -20.58
CA GLU A 188 7.38 -10.74 -21.58
C GLU A 188 7.15 -9.36 -20.94
N ILE A 189 6.49 -9.33 -19.77
CA ILE A 189 6.27 -8.12 -18.97
C ILE A 189 7.61 -7.49 -18.60
N LYS A 190 8.54 -8.30 -18.07
CA LYS A 190 9.83 -7.82 -17.62
C LYS A 190 10.65 -7.27 -18.78
N GLU A 191 10.76 -8.01 -19.87
CA GLU A 191 11.54 -7.59 -21.05
C GLU A 191 11.01 -6.27 -21.62
N PHE A 192 9.69 -6.17 -21.82
CA PHE A 192 9.07 -4.95 -22.34
C PHE A 192 9.22 -3.76 -21.39
N LEU A 193 8.87 -3.93 -20.11
CA LEU A 193 8.90 -2.82 -19.15
C LEU A 193 10.32 -2.43 -18.74
N ASP A 194 11.29 -3.33 -18.84
CA ASP A 194 12.70 -2.96 -18.65
C ASP A 194 13.16 -1.99 -19.72
N GLU A 195 12.85 -2.27 -21.00
CA GLU A 195 13.18 -1.37 -22.11
C GLU A 195 12.43 -0.05 -22.00
N PHE A 196 11.12 -0.11 -21.74
CA PHE A 196 10.30 1.09 -21.59
C PHE A 196 10.81 2.01 -20.46
N PHE A 197 10.95 1.49 -19.23
CA PHE A 197 11.31 2.33 -18.08
C PHE A 197 12.78 2.70 -18.03
N TRP A 198 13.69 1.83 -18.44
CA TRP A 198 15.13 2.03 -18.26
C TRP A 198 15.87 2.34 -19.57
N GLY A 199 15.22 2.21 -20.72
CA GLY A 199 15.67 2.68 -22.02
C GLY A 199 14.93 3.95 -22.47
N GLU A 200 13.65 3.85 -22.78
CA GLU A 200 12.88 4.95 -23.40
C GLU A 200 12.62 6.11 -22.42
N VAL A 201 12.03 5.84 -21.25
CA VAL A 201 11.67 6.84 -20.24
C VAL A 201 12.89 7.56 -19.67
N THR A 202 14.02 6.88 -19.48
CA THR A 202 15.27 7.48 -18.98
C THR A 202 16.03 8.26 -20.05
N SER A 203 15.74 8.01 -21.33
CA SER A 203 16.29 8.75 -22.46
C SER A 203 15.49 10.02 -22.78
N ASP A 204 14.20 10.04 -22.44
CA ASP A 204 13.34 11.22 -22.57
C ASP A 204 13.57 12.21 -21.42
N THR A 205 14.05 13.42 -21.72
CA THR A 205 14.40 14.42 -20.70
C THR A 205 13.24 14.89 -19.83
N GLU A 206 12.01 14.89 -20.35
CA GLU A 206 10.85 15.45 -19.66
C GLU A 206 10.17 14.42 -18.75
N ILE A 207 10.06 13.19 -19.22
CA ILE A 207 9.54 12.07 -18.43
C ILE A 207 10.59 11.67 -17.38
N LYS A 208 11.88 11.59 -17.75
CA LYS A 208 12.98 11.23 -16.83
C LYS A 208 13.01 12.10 -15.59
N LYS A 209 12.86 13.41 -15.72
CA LYS A 209 12.87 14.33 -14.57
C LYS A 209 11.75 13.96 -13.59
N SER A 210 10.55 13.79 -14.11
CA SER A 210 9.35 13.48 -13.32
C SER A 210 9.43 12.10 -12.67
N PHE A 211 10.02 11.13 -13.38
CA PHE A 211 10.26 9.78 -12.90
C PHE A 211 11.37 9.73 -11.83
N GLY A 212 12.46 10.47 -12.02
CA GLY A 212 13.62 10.50 -11.11
C GLY A 212 13.35 11.17 -9.77
N ASP A 213 12.49 12.19 -9.75
CA ASP A 213 12.19 12.98 -8.54
C ASP A 213 11.34 12.23 -7.51
N ILE A 214 10.74 11.10 -7.90
CA ILE A 214 9.81 10.36 -7.04
C ILE A 214 10.57 9.36 -6.18
N ARG A 215 10.53 9.64 -4.88
CA ARG A 215 11.04 8.75 -3.84
C ARG A 215 9.87 8.16 -3.05
N VAL A 216 9.35 7.01 -3.51
CA VAL A 216 8.30 6.23 -2.83
C VAL A 216 8.60 5.87 -1.36
N MET A 217 7.62 5.81 -0.47
CA MET A 217 7.83 5.29 0.89
C MET A 217 7.66 3.75 0.92
N GLY A 218 8.52 3.06 0.16
CA GLY A 218 8.52 1.60 -0.02
C GLY A 218 9.33 0.84 1.04
N GLY A 219 9.52 -0.47 0.86
CA GLY A 219 10.05 -1.42 1.85
C GLY A 219 11.17 -0.90 2.79
N ALA A 220 12.38 -0.60 2.27
CA ALA A 220 13.49 -0.15 3.14
C ALA A 220 13.23 1.22 3.76
N ARG A 221 12.57 2.12 3.04
CA ARG A 221 12.20 3.46 3.51
C ARG A 221 11.15 3.40 4.62
N LYS A 222 10.25 2.39 4.63
CA LYS A 222 9.36 2.12 5.77
C LYS A 222 10.16 1.72 7.02
N VAL A 223 11.24 0.93 6.87
CA VAL A 223 12.14 0.59 7.99
C VAL A 223 12.88 1.83 8.51
N GLU A 224 13.37 2.70 7.62
CA GLU A 224 13.98 3.98 8.02
C GLU A 224 12.99 4.88 8.78
N ALA A 225 11.76 4.99 8.28
CA ALA A 225 10.70 5.73 8.97
C ALA A 225 10.41 5.15 10.36
N LEU A 226 10.37 3.82 10.48
CA LEU A 226 10.18 3.11 11.75
C LEU A 226 11.30 3.43 12.76
N LYS A 227 12.56 3.46 12.31
CA LYS A 227 13.71 3.87 13.15
C LYS A 227 13.59 5.33 13.61
N LYS A 228 13.26 6.25 12.70
CA LYS A 228 13.04 7.67 13.02
C LYS A 228 11.89 7.87 14.02
N ILE A 229 10.82 7.09 13.88
CA ILE A 229 9.67 7.12 14.81
C ILE A 229 10.10 6.64 16.19
N ALA A 230 10.87 5.55 16.26
CA ALA A 230 11.36 5.00 17.51
C ALA A 230 12.26 6.01 18.26
N GLU A 231 13.20 6.63 17.55
CA GLU A 231 14.07 7.70 18.06
C GLU A 231 13.24 8.89 18.56
N ARG A 232 12.36 9.44 17.71
CA ARG A 232 11.49 10.57 18.07
C ARG A 232 10.59 10.28 19.27
N SER A 233 10.17 9.03 19.42
CA SER A 233 9.30 8.61 20.54
C SER A 233 10.10 8.28 21.80
N GLY A 234 11.42 8.14 21.70
CA GLY A 234 12.29 7.66 22.78
C GLY A 234 11.98 6.22 23.17
N VAL A 235 11.75 5.33 22.20
CA VAL A 235 11.49 3.90 22.41
C VAL A 235 12.40 3.04 21.54
N LEU A 236 12.62 1.80 21.96
CA LEU A 236 13.27 0.76 21.15
C LEU A 236 12.23 0.05 20.26
N LEU A 237 12.69 -0.61 19.19
CA LEU A 237 11.81 -1.34 18.28
C LEU A 237 11.07 -2.51 18.96
N GLU A 238 11.66 -3.11 19.99
CA GLU A 238 11.01 -4.12 20.85
C GLU A 238 9.73 -3.60 21.53
N ASN A 239 9.60 -2.28 21.66
CA ASN A 239 8.49 -1.60 22.32
C ASN A 239 7.52 -0.96 21.31
N LEU A 240 7.62 -1.33 20.03
CA LEU A 240 6.81 -0.84 18.94
C LEU A 240 5.96 -1.96 18.32
N ALA A 241 4.72 -1.64 17.97
CA ALA A 241 3.87 -2.50 17.15
C ALA A 241 3.81 -1.96 15.72
N ALA A 242 3.92 -2.82 14.71
CA ALA A 242 3.74 -2.45 13.31
C ALA A 242 2.61 -3.29 12.70
N VAL A 243 1.76 -2.67 11.89
CA VAL A 243 0.63 -3.32 11.22
C VAL A 243 0.78 -3.14 9.71
N GLY A 244 0.84 -4.24 8.97
CA GLY A 244 0.95 -4.26 7.51
C GLY A 244 0.19 -5.42 6.89
N ASP A 245 0.14 -5.48 5.57
CA ASP A 245 -0.69 -6.46 4.84
C ASP A 245 -0.08 -6.98 3.54
N SER A 246 1.03 -6.39 3.06
CA SER A 246 1.52 -6.62 1.70
C SER A 246 3.05 -6.67 1.58
N ILE A 247 3.52 -6.82 0.34
CA ILE A 247 4.95 -6.82 -0.02
C ILE A 247 5.65 -5.50 0.29
N THR A 248 4.91 -4.40 0.42
CA THR A 248 5.52 -3.10 0.79
C THR A 248 5.86 -3.03 2.29
N ASP A 249 5.32 -3.97 3.09
CA ASP A 249 5.46 -3.98 4.55
C ASP A 249 6.43 -5.03 5.07
N PHE A 250 6.79 -6.05 4.28
CA PHE A 250 7.49 -7.22 4.82
C PHE A 250 8.80 -6.86 5.52
N LYS A 251 9.59 -5.92 4.97
CA LYS A 251 10.84 -5.45 5.59
C LYS A 251 10.57 -4.73 6.93
N MET A 252 9.50 -3.93 7.01
CA MET A 252 9.07 -3.24 8.24
C MET A 252 8.62 -4.25 9.30
N LEU A 253 7.79 -5.22 8.91
CA LEU A 253 7.31 -6.29 9.77
C LEU A 253 8.47 -7.16 10.28
N GLN A 254 9.38 -7.56 9.39
CA GLN A 254 10.58 -8.33 9.72
C GLN A 254 11.49 -7.59 10.70
N ALA A 255 11.70 -6.28 10.51
CA ALA A 255 12.52 -5.47 11.40
C ALA A 255 11.93 -5.38 12.82
N VAL A 256 10.62 -5.20 12.94
CA VAL A 256 9.92 -5.19 14.23
C VAL A 256 9.90 -6.58 14.85
N ASP A 257 9.67 -7.62 14.06
CA ASP A 257 9.65 -8.99 14.56
C ASP A 257 11.03 -9.42 15.09
N GLY A 258 12.09 -9.20 14.30
CA GLY A 258 13.47 -9.52 14.67
C GLY A 258 13.98 -8.75 15.88
N ALA A 259 13.47 -7.53 16.11
CA ALA A 259 13.81 -6.74 17.30
C ALA A 259 12.97 -7.08 18.54
N GLY A 260 12.09 -8.10 18.51
CA GLY A 260 11.26 -8.46 19.66
C GLY A 260 9.99 -7.61 19.85
N GLY A 261 9.67 -6.72 18.90
CA GLY A 261 8.48 -5.85 18.90
C GLY A 261 7.18 -6.61 18.63
N LEU A 262 6.16 -5.98 18.05
CA LEU A 262 4.95 -6.72 17.64
C LEU A 262 4.61 -6.46 16.17
N ALA A 263 4.97 -7.39 15.29
CA ALA A 263 4.62 -7.32 13.87
C ALA A 263 3.26 -8.00 13.65
N ILE A 264 2.29 -7.22 13.17
CA ILE A 264 0.90 -7.65 12.98
C ILE A 264 0.56 -7.64 11.49
N VAL A 265 0.16 -8.80 10.97
CA VAL A 265 -0.29 -8.96 9.58
C VAL A 265 -1.81 -8.90 9.55
N PHE A 266 -2.36 -7.80 9.05
CA PHE A 266 -3.81 -7.57 8.97
C PHE A 266 -4.33 -7.98 7.58
N ASN A 267 -5.19 -9.00 7.50
CA ASN A 267 -5.74 -9.51 6.23
C ASN A 267 -4.68 -9.72 5.13
N GLY A 268 -3.45 -10.06 5.53
CA GLY A 268 -2.29 -9.98 4.65
C GLY A 268 -2.21 -11.03 3.54
N ASN A 269 -1.24 -10.82 2.65
CA ASN A 269 -0.94 -11.71 1.54
C ASN A 269 0.29 -12.60 1.83
N GLU A 270 0.69 -13.39 0.84
CA GLU A 270 1.84 -14.31 0.88
C GLU A 270 3.16 -13.62 1.22
N TYR A 271 3.31 -12.34 0.88
CA TYR A 271 4.54 -11.59 1.06
C TYR A 271 4.67 -11.04 2.48
N ALA A 272 3.56 -10.72 3.15
CA ALA A 272 3.58 -10.17 4.51
C ALA A 272 3.50 -11.25 5.59
N LEU A 273 2.68 -12.29 5.36
CA LEU A 273 2.35 -13.29 6.38
C LEU A 273 3.58 -13.98 7.00
N PRO A 274 4.63 -14.38 6.25
CA PRO A 274 5.80 -15.04 6.83
C PRO A 274 6.62 -14.17 7.79
N TYR A 275 6.47 -12.84 7.73
CA TYR A 275 7.28 -11.87 8.49
C TYR A 275 6.53 -11.27 9.68
N GLY A 276 5.31 -11.73 9.96
CA GLY A 276 4.53 -11.30 11.09
C GLY A 276 4.82 -12.09 12.36
N THR A 277 4.67 -11.45 13.51
CA THR A 277 4.55 -12.13 14.80
C THR A 277 3.14 -12.75 14.95
N VAL A 278 2.12 -11.97 14.53
CA VAL A 278 0.70 -12.30 14.65
C VAL A 278 -0.04 -11.99 13.35
N GLY A 279 -0.94 -12.88 12.92
CA GLY A 279 -1.89 -12.63 11.85
C GLY A 279 -3.28 -12.36 12.42
N LEU A 280 -3.96 -11.35 11.90
CA LEU A 280 -5.37 -11.08 12.16
C LEU A 280 -6.13 -11.06 10.84
N ALA A 281 -7.08 -11.99 10.68
CA ALA A 281 -8.03 -11.98 9.58
C ALA A 281 -9.43 -11.60 10.10
N THR A 282 -9.93 -10.43 9.70
CA THR A 282 -11.20 -9.86 10.18
C THR A 282 -11.75 -8.80 9.22
N THR A 283 -13.04 -8.51 9.31
CA THR A 283 -13.67 -7.35 8.65
C THR A 283 -13.68 -6.10 9.52
N ASN A 284 -13.38 -6.20 10.82
CA ASN A 284 -13.38 -5.08 11.76
C ASN A 284 -12.01 -4.94 12.45
N ILE A 285 -11.30 -3.85 12.20
CA ILE A 285 -9.95 -3.64 12.76
C ILE A 285 -9.95 -3.45 14.28
N MET A 286 -11.11 -3.20 14.91
CA MET A 286 -11.25 -3.16 16.37
C MET A 286 -10.79 -4.45 17.05
N ASP A 287 -10.81 -5.59 16.35
CA ASP A 287 -10.29 -6.87 16.84
C ASP A 287 -8.79 -6.82 17.22
N LEU A 288 -8.02 -5.84 16.70
CA LEU A 288 -6.66 -5.58 17.16
C LEU A 288 -6.58 -5.26 18.65
N ARG A 289 -7.63 -4.73 19.28
CA ARG A 289 -7.65 -4.40 20.72
C ARG A 289 -7.25 -5.58 21.57
N LYS A 290 -7.75 -6.78 21.26
CA LYS A 290 -7.43 -8.01 21.99
C LYS A 290 -5.93 -8.31 21.99
N ILE A 291 -5.29 -8.13 20.83
CA ILE A 291 -3.85 -8.32 20.67
C ILE A 291 -3.08 -7.23 21.42
N LEU A 292 -3.44 -5.95 21.22
CA LEU A 292 -2.72 -4.81 21.78
C LEU A 292 -2.85 -4.73 23.32
N ASP A 293 -4.02 -5.06 23.87
CA ASP A 293 -4.24 -5.12 25.32
C ASP A 293 -3.44 -6.26 25.96
N ALA A 294 -3.36 -7.42 25.30
CA ALA A 294 -2.52 -8.52 25.75
C ALA A 294 -1.03 -8.14 25.73
N TRP A 295 -0.57 -7.53 24.63
CA TRP A 295 0.82 -7.07 24.50
C TRP A 295 1.17 -6.00 25.54
N LYS A 296 0.24 -5.09 25.84
CA LYS A 296 0.42 -4.08 26.90
C LYS A 296 0.65 -4.72 28.28
N ARG A 297 -0.02 -5.84 28.59
CA ARG A 297 0.07 -6.52 29.90
C ARG A 297 1.32 -7.36 30.08
N GLY A 298 1.80 -8.01 29.03
CA GLY A 298 2.90 -8.99 29.18
C GLY A 298 3.65 -9.33 27.90
N GLY A 299 3.73 -8.38 26.97
CA GLY A 299 4.51 -8.54 25.75
C GLY A 299 4.02 -9.69 24.87
N ARG A 300 4.93 -10.27 24.08
CA ARG A 300 4.62 -11.34 23.12
C ARG A 300 4.02 -12.59 23.77
N GLU A 301 4.51 -12.97 24.95
CA GLU A 301 4.02 -14.17 25.63
C GLU A 301 2.55 -14.04 26.03
N ALA A 302 2.14 -12.88 26.55
CA ALA A 302 0.72 -12.62 26.84
C ALA A 302 -0.14 -12.67 25.57
N VAL A 303 0.35 -12.14 24.45
CA VAL A 303 -0.34 -12.21 23.14
C VAL A 303 -0.50 -13.66 22.70
N LYS A 304 0.58 -14.45 22.74
CA LYS A 304 0.61 -15.86 22.35
C LYS A 304 -0.39 -16.69 23.17
N VAL A 305 -0.44 -16.48 24.49
CA VAL A 305 -1.41 -17.13 25.38
C VAL A 305 -2.85 -16.76 25.00
N VAL A 306 -3.13 -15.47 24.76
CA VAL A 306 -4.47 -15.01 24.38
C VAL A 306 -4.90 -15.58 23.03
N ILE A 307 -4.01 -15.61 22.04
CA ILE A 307 -4.31 -16.17 20.71
C ILE A 307 -4.59 -17.66 20.82
N ARG A 308 -3.75 -18.44 21.51
CA ARG A 308 -3.95 -19.89 21.69
C ARG A 308 -5.24 -20.25 22.39
N LYS A 309 -5.71 -19.41 23.31
CA LYS A 309 -6.99 -19.59 24.02
C LYS A 309 -8.21 -19.12 23.20
N THR A 310 -7.99 -18.38 22.12
CA THR A 310 -9.08 -17.84 21.31
C THR A 310 -9.54 -18.89 20.31
N LYS A 311 -10.76 -19.41 20.50
CA LYS A 311 -11.39 -20.28 19.51
C LYS A 311 -11.86 -19.44 18.31
N PRO A 312 -11.57 -19.86 17.07
CA PRO A 312 -12.10 -19.19 15.90
C PRO A 312 -13.61 -19.36 15.83
N VAL A 313 -14.30 -18.31 15.39
CA VAL A 313 -15.74 -18.35 15.08
C VAL A 313 -15.88 -18.40 13.56
N MET A 314 -16.94 -19.03 13.03
CA MET A 314 -17.12 -19.25 11.58
C MET A 314 -17.07 -17.95 10.74
N ALA A 315 -17.49 -16.83 11.32
CA ALA A 315 -17.48 -15.51 10.68
C ALA A 315 -16.21 -14.68 10.96
N GLY A 316 -15.25 -15.22 11.73
CA GLY A 316 -14.13 -14.46 12.30
C GLY A 316 -14.50 -13.68 13.57
N PRO A 317 -13.55 -12.91 14.13
CA PRO A 317 -12.15 -12.78 13.70
C PRO A 317 -11.33 -14.06 13.89
N TYR A 318 -10.30 -14.22 13.05
CA TYR A 318 -9.29 -15.28 13.18
C TYR A 318 -7.97 -14.67 13.64
N TYR A 319 -7.43 -15.20 14.73
CA TYR A 319 -6.14 -14.80 15.28
C TYR A 319 -5.13 -15.93 15.09
N HIS A 320 -3.97 -15.61 14.53
CA HIS A 320 -2.93 -16.58 14.22
C HIS A 320 -1.62 -16.16 14.89
N TRP A 321 -1.02 -17.06 15.65
CA TRP A 321 0.38 -16.91 16.07
C TRP A 321 1.26 -17.44 14.95
N LEU A 322 2.11 -16.59 14.36
CA LEU A 322 2.84 -16.89 13.13
C LEU A 322 4.28 -17.36 13.39
N VAL A 323 4.90 -16.91 14.49
CA VAL A 323 6.28 -17.29 14.82
C VAL A 323 6.39 -18.81 15.01
N GLY A 324 7.30 -19.43 14.27
CA GLY A 324 7.57 -20.87 14.32
C GLY A 324 6.62 -21.73 13.47
N LYS A 325 5.78 -21.12 12.63
CA LYS A 325 4.90 -21.86 11.69
C LYS A 325 5.68 -22.39 10.50
N THR A 326 5.36 -23.62 10.10
CA THR A 326 5.87 -24.23 8.86
C THR A 326 5.24 -23.58 7.62
N GLN A 327 5.86 -23.77 6.45
CA GLN A 327 5.31 -23.28 5.18
C GLN A 327 3.91 -23.83 4.89
N GLN A 328 3.67 -25.10 5.23
CA GLN A 328 2.35 -25.71 5.07
C GLN A 328 1.30 -25.05 5.97
N GLU A 329 1.61 -24.80 7.24
CA GLU A 329 0.70 -24.09 8.14
C GLU A 329 0.43 -22.65 7.69
N LEU A 330 1.47 -21.93 7.24
CA LEU A 330 1.33 -20.57 6.69
C LEU A 330 0.42 -20.56 5.46
N SER A 331 0.50 -21.57 4.59
CA SER A 331 -0.37 -21.70 3.42
C SER A 331 -1.85 -21.84 3.79
N GLU A 332 -2.17 -22.64 4.82
CA GLU A 332 -3.56 -22.77 5.30
C GLU A 332 -4.07 -21.48 5.93
N ILE A 333 -3.24 -20.81 6.74
CA ILE A 333 -3.56 -19.50 7.32
C ILE A 333 -3.79 -18.46 6.21
N LEU A 334 -2.96 -18.48 5.18
CA LEU A 334 -3.02 -17.55 4.06
C LEU A 334 -4.35 -17.63 3.31
N LYS A 335 -4.95 -18.83 3.16
CA LYS A 335 -6.28 -18.98 2.54
C LYS A 335 -7.34 -18.16 3.27
N ILE A 336 -7.30 -18.18 4.61
CA ILE A 336 -8.21 -17.40 5.47
C ILE A 336 -7.95 -15.91 5.28
N HIS A 337 -6.69 -15.47 5.37
CA HIS A 337 -6.34 -14.06 5.18
C HIS A 337 -6.74 -13.53 3.81
N LYS A 338 -6.47 -14.27 2.72
CA LYS A 338 -6.89 -13.91 1.35
C LYS A 338 -8.42 -13.82 1.23
N LYS A 339 -9.18 -14.66 1.94
CA LYS A 339 -10.66 -14.56 2.00
C LYS A 339 -11.09 -13.22 2.62
N PHE A 340 -10.58 -12.87 3.79
CA PHE A 340 -10.93 -11.61 4.46
C PHE A 340 -10.44 -10.37 3.71
N ARG A 341 -9.24 -10.42 3.12
CA ARG A 341 -8.72 -9.37 2.22
C ARG A 341 -9.72 -9.07 1.10
N LYS A 342 -10.24 -10.11 0.44
CA LYS A 342 -11.25 -9.98 -0.63
C LYS A 342 -12.57 -9.43 -0.10
N MET A 343 -13.03 -9.86 1.08
CA MET A 343 -14.28 -9.38 1.67
C MET A 343 -14.22 -7.87 1.95
N VAL A 344 -13.20 -7.39 2.67
CA VAL A 344 -13.07 -5.98 3.03
C VAL A 344 -12.88 -5.09 1.78
N ARG A 345 -12.09 -5.53 0.80
CA ARG A 345 -11.91 -4.79 -0.46
C ARG A 345 -13.20 -4.77 -1.33
N LYS A 346 -13.95 -5.87 -1.37
CA LYS A 346 -15.24 -5.92 -2.11
C LYS A 346 -16.34 -5.10 -1.45
N GLU A 347 -16.44 -5.12 -0.12
CA GLU A 347 -17.40 -4.28 0.61
C GLU A 347 -17.12 -2.80 0.35
N ALA A 348 -15.85 -2.41 0.31
CA ALA A 348 -15.48 -1.04 -0.06
C ALA A 348 -15.89 -0.68 -1.49
N ALA A 349 -15.70 -1.58 -2.45
CA ALA A 349 -16.12 -1.37 -3.84
C ALA A 349 -17.65 -1.30 -4.04
N LYS A 350 -18.47 -1.69 -3.04
CA LYS A 350 -19.95 -1.57 -3.08
C LYS A 350 -20.47 -0.26 -2.50
N LEU A 351 -19.66 0.42 -1.69
CA LEU A 351 -20.06 1.58 -0.89
C LEU A 351 -19.52 2.90 -1.44
N GLY A 352 -18.61 2.86 -2.41
CA GLY A 352 -18.07 4.00 -3.15
C GLY A 352 -18.42 3.90 -4.62
#